data_AF-A0A4S4LRX0-F1
#
_entry.id   AF-A0A4S4LRX0-F1
#
_cell.length_a   1.000
_cell.length_b   1.000
_cell.length_c   1.000
_cell.angle_alpha   90.00
_cell.angle_beta   90.00
_cell.angle_gamma   90.00
#
_symmetry.space_group_name_H-M   'P 1'
#
loop_
_entity.id
_entity.type
_entity.pdbx_description
1 polymer ?
#
loop_
_entity_poly.entity_id
_entity_poly.type
_entity_poly.pdbx_seq_one_letter_code
_entity_poly.pdbx_strand_id
1 'polypeptide(L)'
;IVTVPISALNRGEEEWGVRAGVFEPERWLEGDADRHIRQAGNAEKRKLGESIHGLWGNMLTFLNGNPVNGNRACIGWRFAVSEIKVFLGVLVRDLEFTLVEGLVVEKKINVVTRPWIQSEPHLGNQMPLRIRYVPPEEDDS
;
A
#
# COMPACT_ATOMS: atom_id res chain seq x y z
N ILE A 1 3.06 4.24 -26.69
CA ILE A 1 2.36 4.25 -25.39
C ILE A 1 3.39 4.67 -24.35
N VAL A 2 3.12 5.72 -23.56
CA VAL A 2 3.98 6.13 -22.44
C VAL A 2 3.35 5.60 -21.16
N THR A 3 4.13 4.90 -20.32
CA THR A 3 3.64 4.29 -19.08
C THR A 3 4.42 4.87 -17.90
N VAL A 4 3.69 5.29 -16.86
CA VAL A 4 4.29 5.72 -15.58
C VAL A 4 4.26 4.52 -14.63
N PRO A 5 5.41 3.95 -14.24
CA PRO A 5 5.45 2.74 -13.43
C PRO A 5 5.28 3.06 -11.94
N ILE A 6 4.09 3.52 -11.54
CA ILE A 6 3.77 3.96 -10.16
C ILE A 6 4.20 2.92 -9.12
N SER A 7 3.90 1.65 -9.38
CA SER A 7 4.22 0.56 -8.45
C SER A 7 5.72 0.29 -8.31
N ALA A 8 6.53 0.63 -9.31
CA ALA A 8 7.98 0.49 -9.24
C ALA A 8 8.58 1.69 -8.49
N LEU A 9 8.10 2.91 -8.76
CA LEU A 9 8.52 4.12 -8.05
C LEU A 9 8.23 4.03 -6.54
N ASN A 10 7.05 3.52 -6.15
CA ASN A 10 6.70 3.30 -4.75
C ASN A 10 7.48 2.14 -4.07
N ARG A 11 8.37 1.45 -4.79
CA ARG A 11 9.24 0.37 -4.28
C ARG A 11 10.71 0.55 -4.67
N GLY A 12 11.08 1.72 -5.21
CA GLY A 12 12.46 2.00 -5.59
C GLY A 12 13.35 2.20 -4.37
N GLU A 13 14.42 1.43 -4.25
CA GLU A 13 15.34 1.52 -3.11
C GLU A 13 16.04 2.88 -3.01
N GLU A 14 16.20 3.59 -4.13
CA GLU A 14 16.73 4.96 -4.18
C GLU A 14 15.90 5.93 -3.31
N GLU A 15 14.58 5.74 -3.27
CA GLU A 15 13.65 6.65 -2.59
C GLU A 15 13.21 6.12 -1.22
N TRP A 16 13.12 4.79 -1.09
CA TRP A 16 12.53 4.14 0.09
C TRP A 16 13.55 3.33 0.92
N GLY A 17 14.81 3.26 0.47
CA GLY A 17 15.88 2.46 1.06
C GLY A 17 15.81 0.97 0.72
N VAL A 18 16.78 0.19 1.18
CA VAL A 18 16.93 -1.25 0.87
C VAL A 18 15.73 -2.13 1.25
N ARG A 19 14.85 -1.63 2.12
CA ARG A 19 13.61 -2.31 2.56
C ARG A 19 12.37 -1.88 1.78
N ALA A 20 12.52 -1.18 0.65
CA ALA A 20 11.42 -0.68 -0.17
C ALA A 20 10.40 -1.75 -0.60
N GLY A 21 10.84 -3.01 -0.75
CA GLY A 21 9.99 -4.13 -1.10
C GLY A 21 9.24 -4.79 0.07
N VAL A 22 9.53 -4.38 1.31
CA VAL A 22 9.00 -5.00 2.53
C VAL A 22 7.82 -4.19 3.06
N PHE A 23 6.75 -4.89 3.43
CA PHE A 23 5.63 -4.28 4.15
C PHE A 23 6.05 -3.99 5.60
N GLU A 24 6.26 -2.71 5.89
CA GLU A 24 6.75 -2.21 7.18
C GLU A 24 5.96 -0.94 7.53
N PRO A 25 4.80 -1.07 8.19
CA PRO A 25 3.96 0.06 8.58
C PRO A 25 4.67 1.08 9.47
N GLU A 26 5.59 0.61 10.32
CA GLU A 26 6.34 1.39 11.30
C GLU A 26 7.24 2.43 10.63
N ARG A 27 7.56 2.26 9.34
CA ARG A 27 8.32 3.22 8.51
C ARG A 27 7.83 4.66 8.60
N TRP A 28 6.53 4.85 8.86
CA TRP A 28 5.87 6.15 8.90
C TRP A 28 5.66 6.70 10.31
N LEU A 29 6.07 5.97 11.34
CA LEU A 29 6.03 6.43 12.71
C LEU A 29 7.20 7.41 12.96
N GLU A 30 6.97 8.39 13.84
CA GLU A 30 7.96 9.41 14.18
C GLU A 30 9.24 8.76 14.71
N GLY A 31 10.40 9.13 14.14
CA GLY A 31 11.72 8.57 14.49
C GLY A 31 12.18 7.38 13.63
N ASP A 32 11.27 6.53 13.13
CA ASP A 32 11.63 5.40 12.27
C ASP A 32 11.80 5.80 10.79
N ALA A 33 11.06 6.82 10.33
CA ALA A 33 11.27 7.41 9.00
C ALA A 33 12.73 7.90 8.81
N ASP A 34 13.31 8.49 9.85
CA ASP A 34 14.69 8.98 9.89
C ASP A 34 15.72 7.84 9.90
N ARG A 35 15.36 6.67 10.47
CA ARG A 35 16.21 5.48 10.47
C ARG A 35 16.36 4.87 9.08
N HIS A 36 15.30 4.86 8.28
CA HIS A 36 15.33 4.34 6.91
C HIS A 36 16.16 5.21 5.96
N ILE A 37 16.10 6.53 6.12
CA ILE A 37 16.92 7.50 5.38
C ILE A 37 18.41 7.21 5.58
N ARG A 38 18.83 6.89 6.81
CA ARG A 38 20.24 6.66 7.16
C ARG A 38 20.83 5.35 6.64
N GLN A 39 20.00 4.39 6.24
CA GLN A 39 20.43 3.08 5.71
C GLN A 39 20.65 3.11 4.19
N ALA A 40 20.11 4.10 3.47
CA ALA A 40 20.41 4.32 2.06
C ALA A 40 21.79 4.99 1.96
N GLY A 41 22.82 4.18 1.72
CA GLY A 41 24.24 4.46 1.98
C GLY A 41 24.93 5.68 1.32
N ASN A 42 24.22 6.72 0.86
CA ASN A 42 24.78 7.96 0.31
C ASN A 42 23.94 9.23 0.60
N ALA A 43 23.06 9.24 1.62
CA ALA A 43 22.17 10.38 1.83
C ALA A 43 22.80 11.49 2.70
N GLU A 44 23.20 12.60 2.08
CA GLU A 44 22.92 13.92 2.66
C GLU A 44 21.46 13.97 3.13
N LYS A 45 21.14 14.77 4.16
CA LYS A 45 19.84 14.89 4.86
C LYS A 45 18.58 14.95 3.96
N ARG A 46 18.23 13.87 3.28
CA ARG A 46 17.07 13.76 2.41
C ARG A 46 15.94 13.07 3.14
N LYS A 47 14.71 13.54 2.97
CA LYS A 47 13.53 12.88 3.55
C LYS A 47 13.16 11.64 2.73
N LEU A 48 12.47 10.69 3.37
CA LEU A 48 12.00 9.46 2.73
C LEU A 48 11.08 9.80 1.54
N GLY A 49 11.41 9.30 0.35
CA GLY A 49 10.67 9.58 -0.88
C GLY A 49 10.68 11.03 -1.32
N GLU A 50 11.60 11.87 -0.85
CA GLU A 50 11.58 13.33 -1.10
C GLU A 50 11.50 13.73 -2.57
N SER A 51 12.07 12.94 -3.50
CA SER A 51 11.97 13.27 -4.94
C SER A 51 10.58 12.96 -5.52
N ILE A 52 9.80 12.12 -4.84
CA ILE A 52 8.47 11.71 -5.27
C ILE A 52 7.45 12.66 -4.67
N HIS A 53 7.01 13.61 -5.48
CA HIS A 53 6.01 14.61 -5.07
C HIS A 53 4.58 14.04 -5.16
N GLY A 54 4.30 12.97 -4.40
CA GLY A 54 2.98 12.33 -4.33
C GLY A 54 2.06 12.95 -3.26
N LEU A 55 0.73 12.83 -3.42
CA LEU A 55 -0.24 13.46 -2.51
C LEU A 55 -0.24 12.89 -1.08
N TRP A 56 0.17 11.65 -0.90
CA TRP A 56 0.09 10.96 0.39
C TRP A 56 1.42 10.27 0.68
N GLY A 57 2.13 10.73 1.71
CA GLY A 57 3.41 10.16 2.14
C GLY A 57 4.44 10.09 1.00
N ASN A 58 4.50 11.10 0.13
CA ASN A 58 5.40 11.10 -1.02
C ASN A 58 5.24 9.87 -1.96
N MET A 59 4.05 9.26 -2.03
CA MET A 59 3.76 8.13 -2.93
C MET A 59 2.87 8.54 -4.08
N LEU A 60 3.12 7.99 -5.27
CA LEU A 60 2.31 8.24 -6.47
C LEU A 60 1.00 7.42 -6.52
N THR A 61 0.62 6.76 -5.42
CA THR A 61 -0.62 5.96 -5.33
C THR A 61 -1.88 6.77 -5.65
N PHE A 62 -1.90 8.05 -5.23
CA PHE A 62 -2.95 9.01 -5.56
C PHE A 62 -2.49 10.06 -6.57
N LEU A 63 -1.42 9.74 -7.31
CA LEU A 63 -0.73 10.59 -8.28
C LEU A 63 -0.20 11.89 -7.65
N ASN A 64 0.12 12.86 -8.51
CA ASN A 64 0.49 14.22 -8.16
C ASN A 64 -0.54 15.21 -8.73
N GLY A 65 -0.72 16.34 -8.06
CA GLY A 65 -1.40 17.51 -8.59
C GLY A 65 -0.66 18.76 -8.13
N ASN A 66 -0.06 19.49 -9.06
CA ASN A 66 0.51 20.81 -8.80
C ASN A 66 0.02 21.73 -9.94
N PRO A 67 -0.32 23.00 -9.66
CA PRO A 67 -0.57 24.03 -10.67
C PRO A 67 0.36 24.01 -11.89
N VAL A 68 1.63 23.61 -11.72
CA VAL A 68 2.67 23.55 -12.75
C VAL A 68 2.67 22.24 -13.56
N ASN A 69 2.38 21.09 -12.93
CA ASN A 69 2.56 19.75 -13.52
C ASN A 69 1.25 18.99 -13.81
N GLY A 70 0.09 19.63 -13.59
CA GLY A 70 -1.23 19.13 -14.01
C GLY A 70 -2.16 18.73 -12.86
N ASN A 71 -3.42 18.46 -13.23
CA ASN A 71 -4.57 18.18 -12.36
C ASN A 71 -4.89 16.67 -12.25
N ARG A 72 -3.87 15.81 -12.24
CA ARG A 72 -4.07 14.35 -12.22
C ARG A 72 -4.16 13.75 -10.81
N ALA A 73 -4.20 14.58 -9.78
CA ALA A 73 -4.44 14.14 -8.42
C ALA A 73 -5.78 13.39 -8.30
N CYS A 74 -5.80 12.29 -7.56
CA CYS A 74 -7.03 11.62 -7.20
C CYS A 74 -7.86 12.53 -6.27
N ILE A 75 -8.96 13.08 -6.75
CA ILE A 75 -9.84 13.96 -5.95
C ILE A 75 -10.39 13.26 -4.70
N GLY A 76 -10.56 11.94 -4.75
CA GLY A 76 -11.11 11.12 -3.67
C GLY A 76 -10.08 10.60 -2.67
N TRP A 77 -8.80 10.99 -2.74
CA TRP A 77 -7.75 10.35 -1.94
C TRP A 77 -7.99 10.40 -0.43
N ARG A 78 -8.52 11.52 0.09
CA ARG A 78 -8.82 11.67 1.52
C ARG A 78 -9.93 10.71 1.96
N PHE A 79 -10.95 10.57 1.12
CA PHE A 79 -12.06 9.65 1.34
C PHE A 79 -11.57 8.21 1.33
N ALA A 80 -10.79 7.81 0.32
CA ALA A 80 -10.22 6.48 0.23
C ALA A 80 -9.34 6.13 1.44
N VAL A 81 -8.49 7.06 1.91
CA VAL A 81 -7.66 6.86 3.11
C VAL A 81 -8.54 6.69 4.36
N SER A 82 -9.61 7.48 4.50
CA SER A 82 -10.54 7.34 5.63
C SER A 82 -11.28 5.99 5.61
N GLU A 83 -11.79 5.55 4.45
CA GLU A 83 -12.43 4.25 4.32
C GLU A 83 -11.48 3.10 4.67
N ILE A 84 -10.24 3.14 4.16
CA ILE A 84 -9.22 2.13 4.47
C ILE A 84 -8.96 2.06 5.98
N LYS A 85 -8.84 3.22 6.65
CA LYS A 85 -8.62 3.25 8.11
C LYS A 85 -9.79 2.65 8.88
N VAL A 86 -11.02 2.97 8.50
CA VAL A 86 -12.24 2.41 9.12
C VAL A 86 -12.31 0.90 8.89
N PHE A 87 -12.11 0.45 7.64
CA PHE A 87 -12.10 -0.98 7.33
C PHE A 87 -11.01 -1.72 8.10
N LEU A 88 -9.79 -1.21 8.14
CA LEU A 88 -8.73 -1.85 8.93
C LEU A 88 -9.12 -1.93 10.41
N GLY A 89 -9.58 -0.84 11.02
CA GLY A 89 -9.95 -0.83 12.44
C GLY A 89 -11.08 -1.80 12.81
N VAL A 90 -12.00 -2.10 11.88
CA VAL A 90 -13.07 -3.07 12.10
C VAL A 90 -12.61 -4.50 11.77
N LEU A 91 -12.02 -4.69 10.59
CA LEU A 91 -11.70 -6.02 10.07
C LEU A 91 -10.60 -6.70 10.88
N VAL A 92 -9.54 -5.99 11.27
CA VAL A 92 -8.40 -6.62 11.97
C VAL A 92 -8.65 -6.87 13.45
N ARG A 93 -9.68 -6.24 14.03
CA ARG A 93 -10.02 -6.39 15.45
C ARG A 93 -10.80 -7.68 15.70
N ASP A 94 -11.78 -7.95 14.84
CA ASP A 94 -12.81 -8.97 15.10
C ASP A 94 -12.72 -10.18 14.16
N LEU A 95 -11.92 -10.12 13.09
CA LEU A 95 -11.92 -11.13 12.04
C LEU A 95 -10.51 -11.65 11.75
N GLU A 96 -10.41 -12.97 11.62
CA GLU A 96 -9.26 -13.66 11.05
C GLU A 96 -9.54 -14.03 9.60
N PHE A 97 -8.57 -13.75 8.72
CA PHE A 97 -8.65 -14.07 7.30
C PHE A 97 -7.62 -15.13 6.93
N THR A 98 -8.05 -16.19 6.26
CA THR A 98 -7.16 -17.22 5.71
C THR A 98 -7.44 -17.43 4.23
N LEU A 99 -6.41 -17.81 3.47
CA LEU A 99 -6.55 -18.14 2.05
C LEU A 99 -7.31 -19.45 1.88
N VAL A 100 -8.10 -19.55 0.80
CA VAL A 100 -8.74 -20.82 0.43
C VAL A 100 -7.69 -21.76 -0.14
N GLU A 101 -7.50 -22.91 0.51
CA GLU A 101 -6.58 -23.94 0.05
C GLU A 101 -6.89 -24.37 -1.40
N GLY A 102 -5.84 -24.52 -2.21
CA GLY A 102 -5.95 -24.88 -3.62
C GLY A 102 -6.24 -23.71 -4.56
N LEU A 103 -6.55 -22.51 -4.06
CA LEU A 103 -6.71 -21.32 -4.90
C LEU A 103 -5.45 -20.44 -4.89
N VAL A 104 -4.99 -20.09 -6.09
CA VAL A 104 -3.86 -19.17 -6.28
C VAL A 104 -4.42 -17.80 -6.67
N VAL A 105 -4.29 -16.84 -5.75
CA VAL A 105 -4.60 -15.44 -5.99
C VAL A 105 -3.38 -14.77 -6.63
N GLU A 106 -3.59 -14.13 -7.77
CA GLU A 106 -2.59 -13.29 -8.42
C GLU A 106 -3.06 -11.84 -8.54
N LYS A 107 -2.16 -10.95 -8.97
CA LYS A 107 -2.47 -9.55 -9.27
C LYS A 107 -2.59 -9.36 -10.78
N LYS A 108 -3.66 -8.69 -11.22
CA LYS A 108 -3.82 -8.21 -12.60
C LYS A 108 -3.73 -6.69 -12.62
N ILE A 109 -2.77 -6.17 -13.38
CA ILE A 109 -2.53 -4.73 -13.50
C ILE A 109 -3.21 -4.22 -14.77
N ASN A 110 -4.18 -3.32 -14.61
CA ASN A 110 -4.71 -2.48 -15.69
C ASN A 110 -4.70 -1.02 -15.17
N VAL A 111 -5.79 -0.25 -15.32
CA VAL A 111 -5.93 1.08 -14.69
C VAL A 111 -5.74 1.02 -13.17
N VAL A 112 -6.23 -0.05 -12.53
CA VAL A 112 -5.99 -0.37 -11.12
C VAL A 112 -5.55 -1.83 -10.99
N THR A 113 -4.84 -2.14 -9.91
CA THR A 113 -4.48 -3.52 -9.59
C THR A 113 -5.67 -4.22 -8.95
N ARG A 114 -6.06 -5.38 -9.47
CA ARG A 114 -7.15 -6.19 -8.92
C ARG A 114 -6.69 -7.63 -8.71
N PRO A 115 -7.21 -8.31 -7.68
CA PRO A 115 -6.97 -9.72 -7.48
C PRO A 115 -7.79 -10.56 -8.48
N TRP A 116 -7.26 -11.69 -8.88
CA TRP A 116 -7.95 -12.69 -9.70
C TRP A 116 -7.45 -14.09 -9.34
N ILE A 117 -8.28 -15.10 -9.60
CA ILE A 117 -7.94 -16.50 -9.39
C ILE A 117 -7.38 -17.09 -10.68
N GLN A 118 -6.18 -17.67 -10.60
CA GLN A 118 -5.46 -18.21 -11.75
C GLN A 118 -6.25 -19.30 -12.49
N SER A 119 -6.95 -20.18 -11.74
CA SER A 119 -7.75 -21.28 -12.30
C SER A 119 -9.10 -20.84 -12.90
N GLU A 120 -9.62 -19.67 -12.51
CA GLU A 120 -10.97 -19.21 -12.86
C GLU A 120 -10.97 -17.78 -13.43
N PRO A 121 -10.16 -17.51 -14.48
CA PRO A 121 -9.98 -16.15 -14.98
C PRO A 121 -11.23 -15.55 -15.64
N HIS A 122 -12.15 -16.40 -16.09
CA HIS A 122 -13.41 -16.02 -16.74
C HIS A 122 -14.45 -15.45 -15.76
N LEU A 123 -14.31 -15.72 -14.45
CA LEU A 123 -15.18 -15.18 -13.42
C LEU A 123 -14.77 -13.76 -12.98
N GLY A 124 -13.71 -13.20 -13.56
CA GLY A 124 -13.30 -11.81 -13.34
C GLY A 124 -12.51 -11.60 -12.05
N ASN A 125 -12.64 -10.41 -11.44
CA ASN A 125 -11.86 -10.04 -10.25
C ASN A 125 -12.41 -10.75 -9.01
N GLN A 126 -11.53 -11.42 -8.27
CA GLN A 126 -11.91 -12.32 -7.20
C GLN A 126 -10.84 -12.32 -6.10
N MET A 127 -11.29 -12.36 -4.84
CA MET A 127 -10.45 -12.55 -3.66
C MET A 127 -11.19 -13.44 -2.66
N PRO A 128 -11.33 -14.76 -2.94
CA PRO A 128 -11.97 -15.67 -2.02
C PRO A 128 -11.11 -15.83 -0.77
N LEU A 129 -11.75 -15.63 0.39
CA LEU A 129 -11.14 -15.72 1.71
C LEU A 129 -12.02 -16.57 2.61
N ARG A 130 -11.40 -17.35 3.50
CA ARG A 130 -12.06 -17.91 4.67
C ARG A 130 -12.00 -16.88 5.78
N ILE A 131 -13.15 -16.64 6.43
CA ILE A 131 -13.29 -15.64 7.48
C ILE A 131 -13.77 -16.34 8.74
N ARG A 132 -13.13 -16.04 9.87
CA ARG A 132 -13.54 -16.52 11.20
C ARG A 132 -13.64 -15.33 12.15
N TYR A 133 -14.64 -15.33 13.03
CA TYR A 133 -14.71 -14.38 14.13
C TYR A 133 -13.65 -14.69 15.19
N VAL A 134 -12.96 -13.66 15.66
CA VAL A 134 -12.01 -13.71 16.77
C VAL A 134 -12.75 -13.24 18.03
N PRO A 135 -12.97 -14.13 19.02
CA PRO A 135 -13.52 -13.71 20.30
C PRO A 135 -12.65 -12.63 20.95
N PRO A 136 -13.22 -11.69 21.71
CA PRO A 136 -12.41 -10.79 22.53
C PRO A 136 -11.55 -11.63 23.48
N GLU A 137 -10.29 -11.23 23.68
CA GLU A 137 -9.47 -11.81 24.75
C GLU A 137 -10.20 -11.56 26.07
N GLU A 138 -10.43 -12.60 26.87
CA GLU A 138 -10.88 -12.44 28.25
C GLU A 138 -9.74 -11.74 28.99
N ASP A 139 -9.99 -10.51 29.47
CA ASP A 139 -9.06 -9.79 30.33
C ASP A 139 -8.76 -10.67 31.54
N ASP A 140 -7.58 -11.29 31.58
CA ASP A 140 -7.04 -11.97 32.76
C ASP A 140 -6.79 -10.88 33.80
N SER A 141 -7.82 -10.61 34.60
CA SER A 141 -7.86 -9.61 35.68
C SER A 141 -7.01 -10.01 36.88
#